data_AF-A0A1H1KF01-F1
#
_entry.id   AF-A0A1H1KF01-F1
#
_cell.length_a   1.000
_cell.length_b   1.000
_cell.length_c   1.000
_cell.angle_alpha   90.00
_cell.angle_beta   90.00
_cell.angle_gamma   90.00
#
_symmetry.space_group_name_H-M   'P 1'
#
loop_
_entity.id
_entity.type
_entity.pdbx_description
1 polymer ?
#
loop_
_entity_poly.entity_id
_entity_poly.type
_entity_poly.pdbx_seq_one_letter_code
_entity_poly.pdbx_strand_id
1 'polypeptide(L)' 'MFEAAIPGFYPERFYTGADAMKSIDGQLTCPNEVRPWVRKVNRTAGEREFLIIGGRPTRDRESAR' A
#
# COMPACT_ATOMS: atom_id res chain seq x y z
N MET A 1 7.74 -11.29 7.27
CA MET A 1 7.98 -9.84 7.46
C MET A 1 7.44 -9.10 6.27
N PHE A 2 6.74 -8.00 6.54
CA PHE A 2 6.11 -7.12 5.57
C PHE A 2 6.68 -5.72 5.71
N GLU A 3 6.68 -4.97 4.63
CA GLU A 3 6.96 -3.55 4.62
C GLU A 3 5.74 -2.83 4.10
N ALA A 4 5.34 -1.76 4.78
CA ALA A 4 4.28 -0.88 4.34
C ALA A 4 4.86 0.52 4.10
N ALA A 5 4.48 1.16 3.00
CA ALA A 5 4.87 2.52 2.70
C ALA A 5 3.63 3.39 2.52
N ILE A 6 3.73 4.62 3.03
CA ILE A 6 2.76 5.70 2.82
C ILE A 6 3.48 6.88 2.15
N PRO A 7 2.78 7.72 1.37
CA PRO A 7 3.39 8.86 0.69
C PRO A 7 4.12 9.78 1.67
N GLY A 8 5.35 10.16 1.35
CA GLY A 8 6.13 11.12 2.15
C GLY A 8 6.85 10.54 3.37
N PHE A 9 6.75 9.23 3.63
CA PHE A 9 7.45 8.56 4.73
C PHE A 9 8.28 7.37 4.25
N TYR A 10 9.33 7.04 5.03
CA TYR A 10 10.09 5.82 4.79
C TYR A 10 9.23 4.57 5.07
N PRO A 11 9.42 3.46 4.34
CA PRO A 11 8.68 2.23 4.59
C PRO A 11 8.90 1.69 6.01
N GLU A 12 7.81 1.34 6.68
CA GLU A 12 7.81 0.72 8.00
C GLU A 12 7.71 -0.81 7.89
N ARG A 13 8.26 -1.52 8.88
CA ARG A 13 8.30 -2.98 8.89
C ARG A 13 7.31 -3.57 9.88
N PHE A 14 6.63 -4.62 9.44
CA PHE A 14 5.60 -5.33 10.19
C PHE A 14 5.87 -6.84 10.21
N TYR A 15 5.52 -7.50 11.30
CA TYR A 15 5.65 -8.97 11.40
C TYR A 15 4.57 -9.67 10.57
N THR A 16 3.34 -9.16 10.61
CA THR A 16 2.18 -9.71 9.90
C THR A 16 1.72 -8.80 8.76
N GLY A 17 1.07 -9.38 7.75
CA GLY A 17 0.49 -8.61 6.65
C GLY A 17 -0.74 -7.81 7.08
N ALA A 18 -1.47 -8.28 8.09
CA ALA A 18 -2.64 -7.59 8.63
C ALA A 18 -2.25 -6.25 9.29
N ASP A 19 -1.17 -6.24 10.07
CA ASP A 19 -0.67 -5.01 10.70
C ASP A 19 -0.17 -4.01 9.64
N ALA A 20 0.52 -4.52 8.61
CA ALA A 20 0.98 -3.71 7.48
C ALA A 20 -0.18 -3.13 6.67
N MET A 21 -1.27 -3.87 6.50
CA MET A 21 -2.48 -3.38 5.84
C MET A 21 -3.20 -2.33 6.67
N LYS A 22 -3.26 -2.53 7.99
CA LYS A 22 -3.88 -1.57 8.91
C LYS A 22 -3.14 -0.23 8.94
N SER A 23 -1.82 -0.21 8.77
CA SER A 23 -1.04 1.03 8.77
C SER A 23 -1.28 1.90 7.52
N ILE A 24 -1.65 1.29 6.39
CA ILE A 24 -1.98 2.00 5.16
C ILE A 24 -3.49 2.18 4.93
N ASP A 25 -4.33 1.64 5.81
CA ASP A 25 -5.79 1.81 5.75
C ASP A 25 -6.18 3.27 6.01
N GLY A 26 -7.17 3.77 5.26
CA GLY A 26 -7.61 5.16 5.33
C GLY A 26 -6.62 6.20 4.77
N GLN A 27 -5.42 5.79 4.31
CA GLN A 27 -4.47 6.72 3.69
C GLN A 27 -5.01 7.21 2.34
N LEU A 28 -4.91 8.53 2.14
CA LEU A 28 -5.36 9.16 0.90
C LEU A 28 -4.45 8.74 -0.25
N THR A 29 -5.07 8.35 -1.36
CA THR A 29 -4.35 8.12 -2.62
C THR A 29 -4.42 9.39 -3.46
N CYS A 30 -3.28 10.03 -3.67
CA CYS A 30 -3.16 11.13 -4.63
C CYS A 30 -2.99 10.54 -6.04
N PRO A 31 -3.76 10.96 -7.05
CA PRO A 31 -3.72 10.39 -8.41
C PRO A 31 -2.35 10.44 -9.09
N ASN A 32 -1.53 11.43 -8.74
CA ASN A 32 -0.22 11.68 -9.33
C ASN A 32 0.95 11.37 -8.37
N GLU A 33 0.67 10.77 -7.21
CA GLU A 33 1.70 10.41 -6.24
C GLU A 33 1.81 8.89 -6.07
N VAL A 34 2.89 8.48 -5.42
CA VAL A 34 3.11 7.09 -5.03
C VAL A 34 1.98 6.67 -4.08
N ARG A 35 1.18 5.68 -4.49
CA ARG A 35 0.10 5.14 -3.65
C ARG A 35 0.68 4.38 -2.45
N PRO A 36 -0.02 4.35 -1.30
CA PRO A 36 0.35 3.47 -0.20
C PRO A 36 0.42 2.01 -0.66
N TRP A 37 1.44 1.27 -0.21
CA TRP A 37 1.63 -0.11 -0.60
C TRP A 37 2.17 -0.99 0.53
N VAL A 38 1.90 -2.29 0.45
CA VAL A 38 2.47 -3.33 1.32
C VAL A 38 3.17 -4.38 0.47
N ARG A 39 4.37 -4.79 0.86
CA ARG A 39 5.14 -5.88 0.24
C ARG A 39 5.65 -6.88 1.27
N LYS A 40 5.83 -8.14 0.87
CA LYS A 40 6.48 -9.17 1.71
C LYS A 40 8.01 -9.12 1.50
N VAL A 41 8.77 -8.90 2.58
CA VAL A 41 10.23 -8.64 2.52
C VAL A 41 11.04 -9.93 2.46
N ASN A 42 10.63 -10.96 3.21
CA ASN A 42 11.33 -12.24 3.28
C ASN A 42 10.72 -13.24 2.30
N ARG A 43 10.69 -12.89 1.02
CA ARG A 43 10.18 -13.83 0.00
C ARG A 43 11.21 -14.90 -0.33
N THR A 44 10.72 -16.08 -0.65
CA THR A 44 11.48 -17.10 -1.38
C THR A 44 11.25 -16.93 -2.89
N ALA A 45 12.24 -17.27 -3.71
CA ALA A 45 12.08 -17.25 -5.16
C ALA A 45 10.91 -18.16 -5.58
N GLY A 46 9.99 -17.63 -6.39
CA GLY A 46 8.77 -18.33 -6.80
C GLY A 46 7.51 -17.97 -6.01
N GLU A 47 7.61 -17.29 -4.87
CA GLU A 47 6.45 -16.65 -4.25
C GLU A 47 6.05 -15.41 -5.09
N ARG A 48 4.78 -15.34 -5.50
CA ARG A 48 4.23 -14.15 -6.17
C ARG A 48 4.49 -12.92 -5.30
N GLU A 49 5.02 -11.86 -5.89
CA GLU A 49 5.12 -10.56 -5.22
C GLU A 49 3.70 -10.09 -4.88
N PHE A 50 3.30 -10.17 -3.61
CA PHE A 50 2.04 -9.57 -3.17
C PHE A 50 2.31 -8.11 -2.85
N LEU A 51 2.18 -7.25 -3.87
CA LEU A 51 2.07 -5.81 -3.69
C LEU A 51 0.59 -5.49 -3.45
N ILE A 52 0.22 -5.15 -2.22
CA ILE A 52 -1.14 -4.71 -1.91
C ILE A 52 -1.15 -3.19 -1.90
N ILE A 53 -1.95 -2.58 -2.77
CA ILE A 53 -2.09 -1.13 -2.85
C ILE A 53 -3.25 -0.72 -1.93
N GLY A 54 -2.94 0.05 -0.90
CA GLY A 54 -3.93 0.58 0.03
C GLY A 54 -4.45 1.95 -0.39
N GLY A 55 -5.52 2.35 0.28
CA GLY A 55 -6.24 3.59 0.01
C GLY A 55 -7.47 3.37 -0.85
N ARG A 56 -8.59 4.00 -0.45
CA ARG A 56 -9.80 4.00 -1.26
C ARG A 56 -9.48 4.65 -2.61
N PRO A 57 -10.05 4.16 -3.71
CA PRO A 57 -9.96 4.87 -4.97
C PRO A 57 -10.42 6.31 -4.73
N THR A 58 -9.60 7.28 -5.14
CA THR A 58 -10.13 8.59 -5.51
C THR A 58 -11.30 8.28 -6.43
N ARG A 59 -12.51 8.74 -6.09
CA ARG A 59 -13.64 8.73 -7.02
C ARG A 59 -13.11 9.37 -8.30
N ASP A 60 -12.77 8.56 -9.28
CA ASP A 60 -12.39 9.04 -10.59
C ASP A 60 -13.60 9.81 -11.10
N ARG A 61 -13.39 11.10 -11.38
CA ARG A 61 -13.79 11.67 -12.67
C ARG A 61 -15.25 11.45 -13.13
N GLU A 62 -16.20 11.25 -12.23
CA GLU A 62 -17.65 11.18 -12.51
C GLU A 62 -18.40 12.47 -12.13
N SER A 63 -17.69 13.52 -11.68
CA SER A 63 -18.24 14.89 -11.64
C SER A 63 -18.00 15.67 -12.94
N ALA A 64 -17.57 15.00 -14.01
CA ALA A 64 -17.42 15.58 -15.35
C ALA A 64 -18.49 15.01 -16.30
N ARG A 65 -19.77 15.19 -15.96
CA ARG A 65 -20.90 15.13 -16.90
C ARG A 65 -22.01 16.06 -16.44
#